data_AF-X6NC39-F1
#
_entry.id   AF-X6NC39-F1
#
_cell.length_a   1.000
_cell.length_b   1.000
_cell.length_c   1.000
_cell.angle_alpha   90.00
_cell.angle_beta   90.00
_cell.angle_gamma   90.00
#
_symmetry.space_group_name_H-M   'P 1'
#
loop_
_entity.id
_entity.type
_entity.pdbx_description
1 polymer ?
#
loop_
_entity_poly.entity_id
_entity_poly.type
_entity_poly.pdbx_seq_one_letter_code
_entity_poly.pdbx_strand_id
1 'polypeptide(L)'
;MQYDKNKQKARIEQPKKENDFCGKFGNFVYDATNAIINVADLFTDLYVLVEFYLRGRYIFFWMSLVILVLAQLAYCFAFVIKFCDHKSGAKQIMYFFLMLPFAWTVSFLFYFTSDHNSYLSKLMERLDFRISSTPFIDPEASKLKRFV
;
A
#
# COMPACT_ATOMS: atom_id res chain seq x y z
N MET A 1 -15.23 19.54 46.78
CA MET A 1 -15.84 19.14 45.47
C MET A 1 -14.78 18.65 44.46
N GLN A 2 -13.74 17.93 44.92
CA GLN A 2 -12.65 17.43 44.05
C GLN A 2 -12.52 15.90 44.08
N TYR A 3 -13.29 15.24 44.96
CA TYR A 3 -13.15 13.83 45.28
C TYR A 3 -13.91 12.89 44.33
N ASP A 4 -14.85 13.42 43.54
CA ASP A 4 -15.71 12.61 42.65
C ASP A 4 -15.14 12.39 41.24
N LYS A 5 -14.20 13.23 40.75
CA LYS A 5 -13.65 13.07 39.40
C LYS A 5 -12.71 11.88 39.25
N ASN A 6 -12.12 11.39 40.34
CA ASN A 6 -11.18 10.27 40.29
C ASN A 6 -11.86 8.90 40.28
N LYS A 7 -13.14 8.81 40.68
CA LYS A 7 -13.87 7.54 40.77
C LYS A 7 -14.51 7.11 39.43
N GLN A 8 -14.78 8.06 38.53
CA GLN A 8 -15.27 7.75 37.17
C GLN A 8 -14.16 7.39 36.18
N LYS A 9 -12.90 7.77 36.44
CA LYS A 9 -11.77 7.47 35.55
C LYS A 9 -11.25 6.02 35.67
N ALA A 10 -11.73 5.26 36.63
CA ALA A 10 -11.30 3.88 36.92
C ALA A 10 -12.32 2.81 36.50
N ARG A 11 -13.42 3.17 35.83
CA ARG A 11 -14.54 2.26 35.53
C ARG A 11 -15.07 2.35 34.09
N ILE A 12 -14.15 2.53 33.15
CA ILE A 12 -14.33 2.14 31.74
C ILE A 12 -13.07 1.30 31.43
N GLU A 13 -12.92 0.17 32.10
CA GLU A 13 -13.29 -1.15 31.55
C GLU A 13 -12.53 -1.41 30.25
N GLN A 14 -11.26 -1.76 30.41
CA GLN A 14 -10.72 -3.09 30.08
C GLN A 14 -10.70 -3.38 28.57
N PRO A 15 -9.51 -3.47 27.92
CA PRO A 15 -9.43 -3.97 26.57
C PRO A 15 -9.92 -5.42 26.57
N LYS A 16 -11.04 -5.64 25.89
CA LYS A 16 -11.62 -6.95 25.59
C LYS A 16 -10.59 -7.77 24.81
N LYS A 17 -9.71 -8.47 25.55
CA LYS A 17 -8.89 -9.59 25.09
C LYS A 17 -9.83 -10.77 24.84
N GLU A 18 -10.56 -10.74 23.73
CA GLU A 18 -11.45 -11.83 23.36
C GLU A 18 -11.32 -12.05 21.84
N ASN A 19 -10.47 -13.03 21.50
CA ASN A 19 -10.34 -13.67 20.18
C ASN A 19 -9.75 -12.83 19.04
N ASP A 20 -8.67 -12.10 19.33
CA ASP A 20 -7.77 -11.46 18.36
C ASP A 20 -7.22 -12.43 17.29
N PHE A 21 -7.26 -13.74 17.53
CA PHE A 21 -6.70 -14.74 16.62
C PHE A 21 -7.53 -14.89 15.33
N CYS A 22 -8.87 -14.88 15.43
CA CYS A 22 -9.73 -15.03 14.25
C CYS A 22 -9.74 -13.75 13.39
N GLY A 23 -9.66 -12.57 14.03
CA GLY A 23 -9.49 -11.30 13.33
C GLY A 23 -8.12 -11.18 12.66
N LYS A 24 -7.05 -11.62 13.34
CA LYS A 24 -5.69 -11.66 12.77
C LYS A 24 -5.58 -12.63 11.60
N PHE A 25 -6.18 -13.82 11.72
CA PHE A 25 -6.19 -14.80 10.62
C PHE A 25 -7.03 -14.31 9.44
N GLY A 26 -8.19 -13.69 9.69
CA GLY A 26 -9.02 -13.08 8.65
C GLY A 26 -8.30 -11.97 7.90
N ASN A 27 -7.64 -11.05 8.62
CA ASN A 27 -6.84 -9.99 8.01
C ASN A 27 -5.65 -10.58 7.23
N PHE A 28 -4.96 -11.58 7.78
CA PHE A 28 -3.85 -12.25 7.09
C PHE A 28 -4.30 -12.94 5.80
N VAL A 29 -5.43 -13.65 5.81
CA VAL A 29 -5.97 -14.31 4.62
C VAL A 29 -6.41 -13.26 3.58
N TYR A 30 -7.06 -12.18 4.02
CA TYR A 30 -7.45 -11.08 3.14
C TYR A 30 -6.23 -10.45 2.46
N ASP A 31 -5.20 -10.15 3.24
CA ASP A 31 -3.93 -9.60 2.79
C ASP A 31 -3.20 -10.54 1.82
N ALA A 32 -3.11 -11.82 2.16
CA ALA A 32 -2.49 -12.83 1.30
C ALA A 32 -3.26 -13.02 -0.01
N THR A 33 -4.60 -13.00 0.06
CA THR A 33 -5.46 -13.10 -1.13
C THR A 33 -5.27 -11.90 -2.05
N ASN A 34 -5.23 -10.69 -1.50
CA ASN A 34 -4.93 -9.48 -2.28
C ASN A 34 -3.54 -9.52 -2.91
N ALA A 35 -2.54 -10.03 -2.18
CA ALA A 35 -1.20 -10.21 -2.73
C ALA A 35 -1.21 -11.22 -3.90
N ILE A 36 -1.88 -12.37 -3.73
CA ILE A 36 -2.00 -13.39 -4.78
C ILE A 36 -2.75 -12.86 -6.00
N ILE A 37 -3.87 -12.16 -5.82
CA ILE A 37 -4.64 -11.56 -6.92
C ILE A 37 -3.78 -10.58 -7.70
N ASN A 38 -3.09 -9.66 -7.02
CA ASN A 38 -2.21 -8.70 -7.69
C ASN A 38 -1.08 -9.38 -8.49
N VAL A 39 -0.51 -10.47 -7.95
CA VAL A 39 0.53 -11.26 -8.63
C VAL A 39 -0.06 -12.01 -9.82
N ALA A 40 -1.23 -12.61 -9.67
CA ALA A 40 -1.92 -13.35 -10.72
C ALA A 40 -2.32 -12.44 -11.89
N ASP A 41 -2.81 -11.23 -11.61
CA ASP A 41 -3.13 -10.23 -12.63
C ASP A 41 -1.87 -9.87 -13.45
N LEU A 42 -0.75 -9.59 -12.78
CA LEU A 42 0.51 -9.30 -13.45
C LEU A 42 0.98 -10.45 -14.37
N PHE A 43 0.90 -11.70 -13.88
CA PHE A 43 1.27 -12.86 -14.69
C PHE A 43 0.32 -13.07 -15.86
N THR A 44 -0.98 -12.84 -15.65
CA THR A 44 -1.99 -12.96 -16.70
C THR A 44 -1.77 -11.92 -17.79
N ASP A 45 -1.51 -10.67 -17.43
CA ASP A 45 -1.19 -9.60 -18.39
C ASP A 45 0.08 -9.92 -19.20
N LEU A 46 1.12 -10.45 -18.53
CA LEU A 46 2.38 -10.82 -19.19
C LEU A 46 2.20 -12.04 -20.10
N TYR A 47 1.41 -13.02 -19.68
CA TYR A 47 1.08 -14.20 -20.48
C TYR A 47 0.32 -13.80 -21.75
N VAL A 48 -0.73 -12.99 -21.62
CA VAL A 48 -1.52 -12.47 -22.76
C VAL A 48 -0.64 -11.66 -23.71
N LEU A 49 0.27 -10.84 -23.18
CA LEU A 49 1.23 -10.06 -23.97
C LEU A 49 2.14 -10.97 -24.81
N VAL A 50 2.73 -12.00 -24.20
CA VAL A 50 3.60 -12.97 -24.89
C VAL A 50 2.80 -13.76 -25.94
N GLU A 51 1.58 -14.16 -25.62
CA GLU A 51 0.73 -14.89 -26.57
C GLU A 51 0.38 -14.05 -27.81
N PHE A 52 0.09 -12.77 -27.65
CA PHE A 52 -0.14 -11.88 -28.79
C PHE A 52 1.11 -11.64 -29.64
N TYR A 53 2.28 -11.57 -29.01
CA TYR A 53 3.55 -11.47 -29.72
C TYR A 53 3.82 -12.73 -30.57
N LEU A 54 3.68 -13.92 -29.97
CA LEU A 54 3.90 -15.20 -30.65
C LEU A 54 2.91 -15.45 -31.80
N ARG A 55 1.66 -14.99 -31.66
CA ARG A 55 0.63 -15.10 -32.71
C ARG A 55 0.72 -14.01 -33.79
N GLY A 56 1.72 -13.13 -33.75
CA GLY A 56 1.93 -12.06 -34.73
C GLY A 56 0.85 -10.96 -34.70
N ARG A 57 0.08 -10.87 -33.62
CA ARG A 57 -1.03 -9.90 -33.48
C ARG A 57 -0.56 -8.61 -32.82
N TYR A 58 0.25 -7.84 -33.55
CA TYR A 58 0.98 -6.69 -32.99
C TYR A 58 0.09 -5.58 -32.43
N ILE A 59 -1.10 -5.32 -32.99
CA ILE A 59 -2.01 -4.27 -32.47
C ILE A 59 -2.45 -4.59 -31.05
N PHE A 60 -2.86 -5.84 -30.79
CA PHE A 60 -3.27 -6.29 -29.46
C PHE A 60 -2.09 -6.37 -28.50
N PHE A 61 -0.90 -6.72 -28.99
CA PHE A 61 0.34 -6.64 -28.23
C PHE A 61 0.61 -5.21 -27.75
N TRP A 62 0.58 -4.21 -28.65
CA TRP A 62 0.83 -2.81 -28.29
C TRP A 62 -0.22 -2.28 -27.31
N MET A 63 -1.50 -2.61 -27.49
CA MET A 63 -2.55 -2.24 -26.55
C MET A 63 -2.29 -2.84 -25.15
N SER A 64 -1.96 -4.12 -25.08
CA SER A 64 -1.68 -4.81 -23.81
C SER A 64 -0.40 -4.26 -23.14
N LEU A 65 0.62 -3.96 -23.95
CA LEU A 65 1.87 -3.34 -23.49
C LEU A 65 1.61 -1.95 -22.90
N VAL A 66 0.79 -1.13 -23.55
CA VAL A 66 0.43 0.21 -23.06
C VAL A 66 -0.31 0.12 -21.73
N ILE A 67 -1.24 -0.82 -21.57
CA ILE A 67 -1.95 -1.04 -20.30
C ILE A 67 -0.96 -1.43 -19.19
N LEU A 68 -0.06 -2.38 -19.48
CA LEU A 68 0.97 -2.81 -18.52
C LEU A 68 1.89 -1.65 -18.11
N VAL A 69 2.34 -0.85 -19.07
CA VAL A 69 3.17 0.34 -18.81
C VAL A 69 2.40 1.38 -17.99
N LEU A 70 1.13 1.66 -18.33
CA LEU A 70 0.31 2.60 -17.58
C LEU A 70 0.10 2.15 -16.13
N ALA A 71 -0.14 0.86 -15.90
CA ALA A 71 -0.22 0.29 -14.56
C ALA A 71 1.08 0.51 -13.78
N GLN A 72 2.24 0.20 -14.39
CA GLN A 72 3.55 0.42 -13.76
C GLN A 72 3.81 1.90 -13.44
N LEU A 73 3.45 2.81 -14.35
CA LEU A 73 3.56 4.25 -14.10
C LEU A 73 2.68 4.68 -12.93
N ALA A 74 1.43 4.22 -12.86
CA ALA A 74 0.51 4.52 -11.76
C ALA A 74 1.08 4.07 -10.40
N TYR A 75 1.65 2.86 -10.33
CA TYR A 75 2.32 2.38 -9.12
C TYR A 75 3.55 3.20 -8.75
N CYS A 76 4.37 3.58 -9.73
CA CYS A 76 5.54 4.44 -9.49
C CYS A 76 5.12 5.83 -8.99
N PHE A 77 4.06 6.42 -9.55
CA PHE A 77 3.50 7.68 -9.07
C PHE A 77 2.97 7.57 -7.64
N ALA A 78 2.19 6.52 -7.33
CA ALA A 78 1.70 6.28 -5.98
C ALA A 78 2.85 6.12 -4.98
N PHE A 79 3.94 5.45 -5.37
CA PHE A 79 5.15 5.33 -4.56
C PHE A 79 5.82 6.70 -4.33
N VAL A 80 6.09 7.47 -5.38
CA VAL A 80 6.74 8.79 -5.25
C VAL A 80 5.92 9.75 -4.39
N ILE A 81 4.59 9.78 -4.58
CA ILE A 81 3.70 10.61 -3.76
C ILE A 81 3.78 10.17 -2.29
N LYS A 82 3.76 8.87 -2.00
CA LYS A 82 3.74 8.37 -0.62
C LYS A 82 5.08 8.50 0.11
N PHE A 83 6.19 8.33 -0.60
CA PHE A 83 7.52 8.20 0.01
C PHE A 83 8.45 9.38 -0.26
N CYS A 84 8.15 10.24 -1.24
CA CYS A 84 9.03 11.33 -1.65
C CYS A 84 8.39 12.72 -1.58
N ASP A 85 7.22 12.88 -0.98
CA ASP A 85 6.50 14.17 -0.87
C ASP A 85 7.35 15.31 -0.27
N HIS A 86 8.25 14.97 0.67
CA HIS A 86 9.15 15.93 1.33
C HIS A 86 10.39 16.32 0.48
N LYS A 87 10.74 15.60 -0.60
CA LYS A 87 12.02 15.82 -1.32
C LYS A 87 11.86 16.77 -2.51
N SER A 88 12.92 17.51 -2.83
CA SER A 88 13.02 18.35 -4.05
C SER A 88 12.60 17.56 -5.31
N GLY A 89 11.81 18.19 -6.19
CA GLY A 89 11.25 17.55 -7.39
C GLY A 89 12.28 16.86 -8.29
N ALA A 90 13.51 17.38 -8.35
CA ALA A 90 14.59 16.71 -9.11
C ALA A 90 14.96 15.34 -8.54
N LYS A 91 14.94 15.18 -7.20
CA LYS A 91 15.18 13.90 -6.53
C LYS A 91 13.99 12.96 -6.69
N GLN A 92 12.76 13.48 -6.69
CA GLN A 92 11.55 12.68 -6.96
C GLN A 92 11.60 12.02 -8.33
N ILE A 93 11.98 12.77 -9.37
CA ILE A 93 12.16 12.23 -10.73
C ILE A 93 13.26 11.17 -10.76
N MET A 94 14.39 11.39 -10.07
CA MET A 94 15.46 10.40 -9.98
C MET A 94 14.96 9.08 -9.35
N TYR A 95 14.21 9.15 -8.25
CA TYR A 95 13.64 7.96 -7.60
C TYR A 95 12.56 7.28 -8.45
N PHE A 96 11.78 8.06 -9.22
CA PHE A 96 10.81 7.51 -10.17
C PHE A 96 11.50 6.62 -11.22
N PHE A 97 12.55 7.14 -11.88
CA PHE A 97 13.31 6.36 -12.86
C PHE A 97 14.06 5.18 -12.23
N LEU A 98 14.56 5.34 -11.01
CA LEU A 98 15.21 4.24 -10.27
C LEU A 98 14.22 3.11 -9.93
N MET A 99 12.97 3.44 -9.60
CA MET A 99 11.93 2.48 -9.23
C MET A 99 11.22 1.85 -10.43
N LEU A 100 11.32 2.46 -11.61
CA LEU A 100 10.69 1.96 -12.85
C LEU A 100 11.05 0.49 -13.18
N PRO A 101 12.33 0.04 -13.14
CA PRO A 101 12.66 -1.39 -13.33
C PRO A 101 12.20 -2.28 -12.16
N PHE A 102 11.87 -1.69 -11.01
CA PHE A 102 11.39 -2.36 -9.81
C PHE A 102 9.88 -2.18 -9.60
N ALA A 103 9.14 -1.65 -10.58
CA ALA A 103 7.71 -1.37 -10.46
C ALA A 103 6.90 -2.61 -10.05
N TRP A 104 7.26 -3.79 -10.58
CA TRP A 104 6.70 -5.09 -10.20
C TRP A 104 6.89 -5.45 -8.72
N THR A 105 7.93 -4.93 -8.06
CA THR A 105 8.17 -5.11 -6.62
C THR A 105 7.46 -4.09 -5.75
N VAL A 106 6.88 -3.02 -6.32
CA VAL A 106 6.21 -1.94 -5.56
C VAL A 106 5.01 -2.47 -4.79
N SER A 107 4.22 -3.38 -5.37
CA SER A 107 3.09 -4.01 -4.65
C SER A 107 3.56 -4.79 -3.41
N PHE A 108 4.69 -5.48 -3.52
CA PHE A 108 5.34 -6.13 -2.36
C PHE A 108 5.88 -5.10 -1.37
N LEU A 109 6.47 -4.02 -1.86
CA LEU A 109 7.01 -2.96 -1.02
C LEU A 109 5.90 -2.28 -0.19
N PHE A 110 4.73 -2.03 -0.77
CA PHE A 110 3.55 -1.51 -0.06
C PHE A 110 3.03 -2.49 0.99
N TYR A 111 3.05 -3.78 0.68
CA TYR A 111 2.69 -4.83 1.62
C TYR A 111 3.66 -4.87 2.82
N PHE A 112 4.97 -4.92 2.56
CA PHE A 112 6.01 -4.98 3.59
C PHE A 112 6.17 -3.69 4.41
N THR A 113 5.78 -2.54 3.85
CA THR A 113 5.79 -1.25 4.57
C THR A 113 4.56 -1.03 5.44
N SER A 114 3.50 -1.82 5.26
CA SER A 114 2.34 -1.79 6.16
C SER A 114 2.63 -2.39 7.54
N ASP A 115 3.70 -3.19 7.66
CA ASP A 115 4.15 -3.78 8.92
C ASP A 115 5.36 -3.02 9.50
N HIS A 116 5.12 -2.20 10.54
CA HIS A 116 6.09 -1.24 11.07
C HIS A 116 7.37 -1.90 11.64
N ASN A 117 7.34 -3.20 11.94
CA ASN A 117 8.46 -3.93 12.54
C ASN A 117 9.31 -4.73 11.53
N SER A 118 9.03 -4.63 10.22
CA SER A 118 9.74 -5.41 9.20
C SER A 118 11.15 -4.86 8.92
N TYR A 119 12.07 -5.74 8.54
CA TYR A 119 13.45 -5.38 8.15
C TYR A 119 13.51 -4.38 7.00
N LEU A 120 12.48 -4.36 6.14
CA LEU A 120 12.36 -3.41 5.04
C LEU A 120 12.06 -1.99 5.52
N SER A 121 11.31 -1.82 6.61
CA SER A 121 11.10 -0.49 7.22
C SER A 121 12.44 0.12 7.68
N LYS A 122 13.32 -0.70 8.29
CA LYS A 122 14.68 -0.29 8.67
C LYS A 122 15.58 0.00 7.46
N LEU A 123 15.39 -0.72 6.35
CA LEU A 123 16.13 -0.51 5.11
C LEU A 123 15.69 0.78 4.41
N MET A 124 14.38 1.08 4.43
CA MET A 124 13.82 2.34 3.93
C MET A 124 14.20 3.53 4.81
N GLU A 125 14.27 3.35 6.12
CA GLU A 125 14.78 4.36 7.05
C GLU A 125 16.26 4.67 6.76
N ARG A 126 17.07 3.65 6.45
CA ARG A 126 18.46 3.83 5.97
C ARG A 126 18.56 4.53 4.62
N LEU A 127 17.58 4.34 3.74
CA LEU A 127 17.50 5.00 2.45
C LEU A 127 16.86 6.41 2.53
N ASP A 128 16.58 6.90 3.74
CA ASP A 128 15.99 8.21 4.00
C ASP A 128 14.62 8.40 3.32
N PHE A 129 13.88 7.30 3.14
CA PHE A 129 12.47 7.33 2.78
C PHE A 129 11.66 7.37 4.07
N ARG A 130 11.35 8.57 4.56
CA ARG A 130 10.37 8.73 5.63
C ARG A 130 9.00 8.35 5.09
N ILE A 131 8.46 7.24 5.57
CA ILE A 131 7.05 6.90 5.39
C ILE A 131 6.24 7.97 6.11
N SER A 132 5.69 8.92 5.37
CA SER A 132 4.62 9.77 5.89
C SER A 132 3.38 8.88 5.99
N SER A 133 3.25 8.20 7.12
CA SER A 133 1.99 7.59 7.57
C SER A 133 1.05 8.71 7.98
N THR A 134 0.70 9.61 7.05
CA THR A 134 -0.56 10.34 7.17
C THR A 134 -1.62 9.37 6.67
N PRO A 135 -2.37 8.68 7.56
CA PRO A 135 -3.60 8.05 7.11
C PRO A 135 -4.38 9.13 6.35
N PHE A 136 -4.84 8.81 5.15
CA PHE A 136 -5.81 9.63 4.44
C PHE A 136 -7.09 9.57 5.28
N ILE A 137 -7.13 10.36 6.35
CA ILE A 137 -8.31 10.62 7.15
C ILE A 137 -9.13 11.50 6.24
N ASP A 138 -10.04 10.87 5.52
CA ASP A 138 -11.05 11.59 4.77
C ASP A 138 -11.79 12.50 5.77
N PRO A 139 -11.64 13.84 5.70
CA PRO A 139 -12.21 14.74 6.69
C PRO A 139 -13.74 14.66 6.69
N GLU A 140 -14.35 14.14 5.62
CA GLU A 140 -15.79 13.85 5.56
C GLU A 140 -16.24 12.69 6.47
N ALA A 141 -15.45 11.61 6.56
CA ALA A 141 -15.82 10.45 7.37
C ALA A 141 -15.94 10.79 8.87
N SER A 142 -15.21 11.80 9.33
CA SER A 142 -15.27 12.30 10.71
C SER A 142 -16.50 13.19 11.00
N LYS A 143 -17.12 13.80 9.97
CA LYS A 143 -18.36 14.57 10.13
C LYS A 143 -19.57 13.65 10.30
N LEU A 144 -19.62 12.54 9.56
CA LEU A 144 -20.75 11.61 9.59
C LEU A 144 -20.91 10.89 10.94
N LYS A 145 -19.80 10.67 11.66
CA LYS A 145 -19.80 10.09 13.01
C LYS A 145 -20.25 11.06 14.13
N ARG A 146 -20.44 12.34 13.83
CA ARG A 146 -20.87 13.35 14.83
C ARG A 146 -22.39 13.59 14.82
N PHE A 147 -23.11 12.95 13.90
CA PHE A 147 -24.56 13.08 13.74
C PHE A 147 -25.33 11.78 14.03
N VAL A 148 -24.65 10.73 14.49
CA VAL A 148 -25.24 9.48 15.01
C VAL A 148 -24.83 9.35 16.48
#